data_AF-M1CK25-F1
#
_entry.id   AF-M1CK25-F1
#
_cell.length_a   1.000
_cell.length_b   1.000
_cell.length_c   1.000
_cell.angle_alpha   90.00
_cell.angle_beta   90.00
_cell.angle_gamma   90.00
#
_symmetry.space_group_name_H-M   'P 1'
#
loop_
_entity.id
_entity.type
_entity.pdbx_description
1 polymer ?
#
loop_
_entity_poly.entity_id
_entity_poly.type
_entity_poly.pdbx_seq_one_letter_code
_entity_poly.pdbx_strand_id
1 'polypeptide(L)'
;MDERDEEEDMREAFNVFDQNGDGFICVDELKSVLASLGLKQGRTVEDCKQMINKVDIDGDGMVNFAEFKQMMRGGGFAALS
;
A
#
# COMPACT_ATOMS: atom_id res chain seq x y z
N MET A 1 4.82 -9.13 21.57
CA MET A 1 3.99 -8.34 20.66
C MET A 1 3.04 -9.34 20.08
N ASP A 2 1.80 -9.27 20.55
CA ASP A 2 0.76 -10.23 20.22
C ASP A 2 0.39 -10.06 18.74
N GLU A 3 0.20 -11.15 18.00
CA GLU A 3 -0.18 -11.14 16.57
C GLU A 3 -1.46 -10.31 16.27
N ARG A 4 -2.24 -9.99 17.31
CA ARG A 4 -3.40 -9.10 17.24
C ARG A 4 -3.04 -7.64 16.99
N ASP A 5 -1.95 -7.14 17.58
CA ASP A 5 -1.52 -5.76 17.40
C ASP A 5 -1.07 -5.53 15.95
N GLU A 6 -0.35 -6.49 15.34
CA GLU A 6 0.09 -6.37 13.94
C GLU A 6 -1.07 -6.29 12.95
N GLU A 7 -2.17 -7.01 13.21
CA GLU A 7 -3.33 -6.97 12.34
C GLU A 7 -4.14 -5.67 12.47
N GLU A 8 -4.23 -5.11 13.67
CA GLU A 8 -4.82 -3.79 13.88
C GLU A 8 -3.96 -2.70 13.26
N ASP A 9 -2.63 -2.71 13.47
CA ASP A 9 -1.70 -1.74 12.90
C ASP A 9 -1.76 -1.76 11.36
N MET A 10 -1.82 -2.97 10.76
CA MET A 10 -2.01 -3.11 9.31
C MET A 10 -3.37 -2.62 8.83
N ARG A 11 -4.43 -2.79 9.62
CA ARG A 11 -5.77 -2.31 9.26
C ARG A 11 -5.85 -0.79 9.37
N GLU A 12 -5.28 -0.19 10.40
CA GLU A 12 -5.19 1.26 10.54
C GLU A 12 -4.34 1.86 9.42
N ALA A 13 -3.18 1.28 9.13
CA ALA A 13 -2.35 1.70 8.00
C ALA A 13 -3.12 1.58 6.68
N PHE A 14 -3.76 0.44 6.43
CA PHE A 14 -4.56 0.22 5.22
C PHE A 14 -5.64 1.29 5.07
N ASN A 15 -6.36 1.64 6.14
CA ASN A 15 -7.39 2.66 6.13
C ASN A 15 -6.86 4.09 5.93
N VAL A 16 -5.57 4.34 6.20
CA VAL A 16 -4.93 5.60 5.83
C VAL A 16 -4.65 5.66 4.33
N PHE A 17 -4.33 4.52 3.70
CA PHE A 17 -4.13 4.44 2.25
C PHE A 17 -5.45 4.37 1.46
N ASP A 18 -6.42 3.58 1.91
CA ASP A 18 -7.76 3.37 1.36
C ASP A 18 -8.69 4.53 1.75
N GLN A 19 -8.63 5.64 1.01
CA GLN A 19 -9.37 6.86 1.34
C GLN A 19 -10.86 6.73 1.04
N ASN A 20 -11.22 5.93 0.04
CA ASN A 20 -12.61 5.67 -0.33
C ASN A 20 -13.27 4.57 0.53
N GLY A 21 -12.48 3.75 1.24
CA GLY A 21 -12.98 2.68 2.10
C GLY A 21 -13.55 1.49 1.32
N ASP A 22 -13.13 1.29 0.06
CA ASP A 22 -13.61 0.19 -0.78
C ASP A 22 -12.92 -1.14 -0.43
N GLY A 23 -11.86 -1.10 0.38
CA GLY A 23 -11.06 -2.28 0.71
C GLY A 23 -9.95 -2.56 -0.29
N PHE A 24 -9.69 -1.63 -1.20
CA PHE A 24 -8.67 -1.72 -2.25
C PHE A 24 -7.96 -0.38 -2.41
N ILE A 25 -6.63 -0.40 -2.34
CA ILE A 25 -5.83 0.80 -2.55
C ILE A 25 -5.52 0.92 -4.04
N CYS A 26 -6.12 1.90 -4.71
CA CYS A 26 -5.79 2.16 -6.11
C CYS A 26 -4.49 2.97 -6.26
N VAL A 27 -3.95 3.00 -7.50
CA VAL A 27 -2.76 3.80 -7.85
C VAL A 27 -2.89 5.27 -7.41
N ASP A 28 -4.07 5.86 -7.53
CA ASP A 28 -4.29 7.29 -7.24
C ASP A 28 -4.32 7.58 -5.73
N GLU A 29 -4.91 6.67 -4.96
CA GLU A 29 -4.92 6.70 -3.49
C GLU A 29 -3.51 6.50 -2.93
N LEU A 30 -2.81 5.48 -3.43
CA LEU A 30 -1.42 5.23 -3.05
C LEU A 30 -0.56 6.46 -3.33
N LYS A 31 -0.69 7.03 -4.53
CA LYS A 31 0.03 8.25 -4.91
C LYS A 31 -0.30 9.42 -3.98
N SER A 32 -1.58 9.64 -3.67
CA SER A 32 -2.02 10.75 -2.80
C SER A 32 -1.41 10.64 -1.40
N VAL A 33 -1.36 9.43 -0.86
CA VAL A 33 -0.76 9.17 0.46
C VAL A 33 0.76 9.27 0.41
N LEU A 34 1.41 8.67 -0.58
CA LEU A 34 2.87 8.77 -0.76
C LEU A 34 3.33 10.21 -0.97
N ALA A 35 2.55 11.01 -1.70
CA ALA A 35 2.79 12.44 -1.87
C ALA A 35 2.62 13.20 -0.54
N SER A 36 1.60 12.87 0.25
CA SER A 36 1.39 13.43 1.59
C SER A 36 2.52 13.09 2.57
N LEU A 37 3.10 11.89 2.45
CA LEU A 37 4.26 11.45 3.23
C LEU A 37 5.59 12.02 2.71
N GLY A 38 5.58 12.75 1.58
CA GLY A 38 6.78 13.33 0.98
C GLY A 38 7.72 12.31 0.35
N LEU A 39 7.25 11.08 0.10
CA LEU A 39 8.04 10.02 -0.52
C LEU A 39 8.19 10.27 -2.02
N LYS A 40 9.42 10.09 -2.54
CA LYS A 40 9.71 10.33 -3.96
C LYS A 40 8.98 9.36 -4.88
N GLN A 41 8.68 8.16 -4.39
CA GLN A 41 7.91 7.14 -5.09
C GLN A 41 6.45 7.58 -5.40
N GLY A 42 5.90 8.52 -4.61
CA GLY A 42 4.58 9.11 -4.87
C GLY A 42 4.57 10.21 -5.95
N ARG A 43 5.71 10.55 -6.57
CA ARG A 43 5.78 11.71 -7.48
C ARG A 43 5.15 11.45 -8.83
N THR A 44 5.21 10.22 -9.34
CA THR A 44 4.70 9.87 -10.67
C THR A 44 3.81 8.65 -10.60
N VAL A 45 2.79 8.65 -11.47
CA VAL A 45 1.85 7.52 -11.58
C VAL A 45 2.59 6.24 -11.98
N GLU A 46 3.65 6.34 -12.79
CA GLU A 46 4.45 5.18 -13.20
C GLU A 46 5.18 4.51 -12.03
N ASP A 47 5.71 5.28 -11.08
CA ASP A 47 6.40 4.73 -9.91
C ASP A 47 5.41 4.05 -8.96
N CYS A 48 4.27 4.68 -8.69
CA CYS A 48 3.17 4.06 -7.95
C CYS A 48 2.66 2.78 -8.64
N LYS A 49 2.52 2.79 -9.96
CA LYS A 49 2.17 1.59 -10.74
C LYS A 49 3.21 0.48 -10.60
N GLN A 50 4.50 0.81 -10.65
CA GLN A 50 5.58 -0.16 -10.44
C GLN A 50 5.54 -0.75 -9.03
N MET A 51 5.25 0.06 -8.02
CA MET A 51 5.08 -0.42 -6.64
C MET A 51 3.91 -1.37 -6.51
N ILE A 52 2.74 -1.00 -7.05
CA ILE A 52 1.55 -1.86 -7.05
C ILE A 52 1.85 -3.14 -7.80
N ASN A 53 2.40 -3.08 -9.01
CA ASN A 53 2.68 -4.28 -9.81
C ASN A 53 3.67 -5.26 -9.16
N LYS A 54 4.51 -4.80 -8.23
CA LYS A 54 5.40 -5.69 -7.46
C LYS A 54 4.67 -6.54 -6.41
N VAL A 55 3.52 -6.06 -5.92
CA VAL A 55 2.75 -6.68 -4.82
C VAL A 55 1.37 -7.16 -5.24
N ASP A 56 0.88 -6.67 -6.39
CA ASP A 56 -0.33 -7.05 -7.09
C ASP A 56 -0.12 -8.44 -7.70
N ILE A 57 -0.66 -9.45 -7.02
CA ILE A 57 -0.54 -10.86 -7.40
C ILE A 57 -1.67 -11.24 -8.34
N ASP A 58 -2.85 -10.65 -8.15
CA ASP A 58 -4.03 -10.98 -8.94
C ASP A 58 -4.14 -10.19 -10.26
N GLY A 59 -3.40 -9.08 -10.37
CA GLY A 59 -3.24 -8.29 -11.58
C GLY A 59 -4.39 -7.32 -11.84
N ASP A 60 -5.19 -6.97 -10.83
CA ASP A 60 -6.27 -5.99 -10.97
C ASP A 60 -5.76 -4.54 -11.01
N GLY A 61 -4.48 -4.32 -10.70
CA GLY A 61 -3.86 -2.99 -10.63
C GLY A 61 -4.24 -2.20 -9.40
N MET A 62 -4.78 -2.86 -8.37
CA MET A 62 -5.02 -2.32 -7.04
C MET A 62 -4.28 -3.17 -6.00
N VAL A 63 -4.34 -2.76 -4.74
CA VAL A 63 -3.75 -3.53 -3.64
C VAL A 63 -4.85 -3.83 -2.64
N ASN A 64 -5.22 -5.10 -2.54
CA ASN A 64 -6.17 -5.56 -1.55
C ASN A 64 -5.48 -5.73 -0.17
N PHE A 65 -6.28 -5.91 0.88
CA PHE A 65 -5.75 -6.05 2.24
C PHE A 65 -4.74 -7.20 2.40
N ALA A 66 -4.89 -8.31 1.67
CA ALA A 66 -3.97 -9.44 1.76
C ALA A 66 -2.61 -9.14 1.10
N GLU A 67 -2.62 -8.44 -0.03
CA GLU A 67 -1.42 -7.98 -0.73
C GLU A 67 -0.68 -6.91 0.06
N PHE A 68 -1.42 -5.96 0.63
CA PHE A 68 -0.85 -4.96 1.55
C PHE A 68 -0.18 -5.62 2.76
N LYS A 69 -0.80 -6.66 3.31
CA LYS A 69 -0.25 -7.45 4.43
C LYS A 69 1.06 -8.12 4.05
N GLN A 70 1.14 -8.71 2.85
CA GLN A 70 2.39 -9.28 2.33
C GLN A 70 3.47 -8.20 2.13
N MET A 71 3.07 -7.05 1.59
CA MET A 71 3.96 -5.92 1.39
C MET A 71 4.57 -5.40 2.70
N MET A 72 3.76 -5.21 3.74
CA MET A 72 4.25 -4.79 5.06
C MET A 72 5.15 -5.82 5.71
N ARG A 73 4.82 -7.13 5.61
CA ARG A 73 5.71 -8.21 6.10
C ARG A 73 7.03 -8.30 5.34
N GLY A 74 7.08 -7.87 4.07
CA GLY A 74 8.26 -7.87 3.22
C GLY A 74 9.24 -6.71 3.44
N GLY A 75 8.96 -5.78 4.37
CA GLY A 75 9.78 -4.59 4.61
C GLY A 75 9.17 -3.27 4.11
N GLY A 76 7.88 -3.27 3.76
CA GLY A 76 7.11 -2.08 3.40
C GLY A 76 7.60 -1.37 2.14
N PHE A 77 7.23 -0.10 1.98
CA PHE A 77 7.60 0.74 0.82
C PHE A 77 9.13 0.93 0.66
N ALA A 78 9.91 0.72 1.73
CA ALA A 78 11.37 0.80 1.70
C ALA A 78 12.01 -0.41 0.98
N ALA A 79 11.36 -1.58 1.00
CA ALA A 79 11.83 -2.75 0.27
C ALA A 79 11.57 -2.64 -1.25
N LEU A 80 10.75 -1.68 -1.68
CA LEU A 80 10.42 -1.45 -3.08
C LEU A 80 11.32 -0.41 -3.79
N SER A 81 12.16 0.30 -3.02
CA SER A 81 13.16 1.28 -3.50
C SER A 81 14.36 0.67 -4.23
#